data_AF-N0ARH2-F1
#
_entry.id   AF-N0ARH2-F1
#
_cell.length_a   1.000
_cell.length_b   1.000
_cell.length_c   1.000
_cell.angle_alpha   90.00
_cell.angle_beta   90.00
_cell.angle_gamma   90.00
#
_symmetry.space_group_name_H-M   'P 1'
#
loop_
_entity.id
_entity.type
_entity.pdbx_description
1 polymer ?
#
loop_
_entity_poly.entity_id
_entity_poly.type
_entity_poly.pdbx_seq_one_letter_code
_entity_poly.pdbx_strand_id
1 'polypeptide(L)'
;MNLAISLASQKRKVLLIDANLRNPSAHIFFRSQNKLGLTNVLSGRVPLEEAVTTTDIDRLEVLTSGPLPLNPVELLGSYMMQELLEMAHQSYDLVIIDSPSVLEVTDSKLLADHCDGVILVINRGRTQLEDALEAKKELAFAKAKIIGVILNE
;
A
#
# COMPACT_ATOMS: atom_id res chain seq x y z
N MET A 1 3.81 -7.24 2.65
CA MET A 1 5.20 -7.07 3.17
C MET A 1 6.21 -8.05 2.58
N ASN A 2 6.06 -9.37 2.79
CA ASN A 2 7.05 -10.36 2.28
C ASN A 2 7.29 -10.29 0.76
N LEU A 3 6.28 -9.92 -0.03
CA LEU A 3 6.43 -9.66 -1.45
C LEU A 3 7.47 -8.55 -1.75
N ALA A 4 7.42 -7.45 -0.99
CA ALA A 4 8.37 -6.34 -1.12
C ALA A 4 9.81 -6.79 -0.83
N ILE A 5 10.00 -7.57 0.23
CA ILE A 5 11.29 -8.16 0.61
C ILE A 5 11.85 -9.06 -0.49
N SER A 6 10.99 -9.94 -1.04
CA SER A 6 11.36 -10.86 -2.10
C SER A 6 11.80 -10.11 -3.37
N LEU A 7 11.09 -9.04 -3.73
CA LEU A 7 11.39 -8.23 -4.91
C LEU A 7 12.66 -7.38 -4.71
N ALA A 8 12.86 -6.82 -3.51
CA ALA A 8 14.09 -6.11 -3.17
C ALA A 8 15.33 -7.03 -3.22
N SER A 9 15.19 -8.29 -2.76
CA SER A 9 16.23 -9.31 -2.85
C SER A 9 16.60 -9.67 -4.30
N GLN A 10 15.71 -9.39 -5.27
CA GLN A 10 15.98 -9.50 -6.71
C GLN A 10 16.63 -8.24 -7.30
N LYS A 11 17.24 -7.39 -6.45
CA LYS A 11 17.95 -6.15 -6.79
C LYS A 11 17.07 -5.02 -7.34
N ARG A 12 15.74 -5.14 -7.26
CA ARG A 12 14.82 -4.02 -7.54
C ARG A 12 14.87 -3.01 -6.39
N LYS A 13 14.90 -1.72 -6.70
CA LYS A 13 14.67 -0.66 -5.71
C LYS A 13 13.17 -0.57 -5.43
N VAL A 14 12.74 -0.98 -4.24
CA VAL A 14 11.33 -1.11 -3.87
C VAL A 14 10.96 -0.08 -2.79
N LEU A 15 9.87 0.64 -3.03
CA LEU A 15 9.16 1.40 -1.99
C LEU A 15 7.92 0.62 -1.56
N LEU A 16 7.78 0.37 -0.27
CA LEU A 16 6.53 -0.12 0.33
C LEU A 16 5.81 1.03 1.03
N ILE A 17 4.58 1.32 0.59
CA ILE A 17 3.71 2.34 1.19
C ILE A 17 2.65 1.66 2.04
N ASP A 18 2.55 2.00 3.32
CA ASP A 18 1.47 1.59 4.20
C ASP A 18 0.27 2.54 4.06
N ALA A 19 -0.61 2.23 3.12
CA ALA A 19 -1.84 2.97 2.88
C ALA A 19 -3.05 2.37 3.62
N ASN A 20 -2.83 1.40 4.51
CA ASN A 20 -3.86 0.96 5.46
C ASN A 20 -3.93 1.93 6.64
N LEU A 21 -4.44 3.14 6.37
CA LEU A 21 -4.56 4.23 7.35
C LEU A 21 -5.57 3.94 8.48
N ARG A 22 -6.23 2.78 8.47
CA ARG A 22 -7.17 2.34 9.51
C ARG A 22 -6.50 1.40 10.51
N ASN A 23 -5.61 0.53 10.05
CA ASN A 23 -4.87 -0.40 10.88
C ASN A 23 -3.43 -0.59 10.33
N PRO A 24 -2.59 0.46 10.39
CA PRO A 24 -1.26 0.42 9.79
C PRO A 24 -0.34 -0.53 10.55
N SER A 25 0.47 -1.27 9.81
CA SER A 25 1.25 -2.37 10.38
C SER A 25 2.69 -2.45 9.88
N ALA A 26 3.05 -1.70 8.82
CA ALA A 26 4.41 -1.75 8.27
C ALA A 26 5.46 -1.31 9.28
N HIS A 27 5.19 -0.23 10.03
CA HIS A 27 6.09 0.26 11.06
C HIS A 27 6.37 -0.79 12.16
N ILE A 28 5.38 -1.61 12.51
CA ILE A 28 5.53 -2.71 13.48
C ILE A 28 6.43 -3.80 12.88
N PHE A 29 6.14 -4.20 11.64
CA PHE A 29 6.87 -5.25 10.94
C PHE A 29 8.35 -4.90 10.75
N PHE A 30 8.64 -3.66 10.34
CA PHE A 30 10.01 -3.17 10.10
C PHE A 30 10.65 -2.53 11.34
N ARG A 31 9.99 -2.55 12.50
CA ARG A 31 10.48 -1.97 13.77
C ARG A 31 10.89 -0.50 13.64
N SER A 32 10.17 0.26 12.81
CA SER A 32 10.42 1.68 12.56
C SER A 32 9.46 2.57 13.36
N GLN A 33 9.82 3.86 13.49
CA GLN A 33 8.90 4.84 14.07
C GLN A 33 7.80 5.17 13.07
N ASN A 34 6.60 5.48 13.56
CA ASN A 34 5.45 5.90 12.73
C ASN A 34 5.03 7.35 13.00
N LYS A 35 6.00 8.22 13.29
CA LYS A 35 5.75 9.64 13.60
C LYS A 35 5.60 10.50 12.35
N LEU A 36 6.34 10.14 11.31
CA LEU A 36 6.27 10.71 9.97
C LEU A 36 5.93 9.56 9.02
N GLY A 37 5.14 9.85 7.98
CA GLY A 37 4.75 8.86 6.99
C GLY A 37 3.80 9.45 5.95
N LEU A 38 3.07 8.58 5.28
CA LEU A 38 2.15 8.90 4.19
C LEU A 38 1.25 10.10 4.51
N THR A 39 0.63 10.13 5.69
CA THR A 39 -0.31 11.19 6.04
C THR A 39 0.34 12.56 6.20
N ASN A 40 1.61 12.60 6.63
CA ASN A 40 2.39 13.84 6.71
C ASN A 40 2.73 14.37 5.32
N VAL A 41 3.12 13.48 4.40
CA VAL A 41 3.46 13.84 3.01
C VAL A 41 2.21 14.33 2.28
N LEU A 42 1.10 13.61 2.37
CA LEU A 42 -0.17 13.99 1.73
C LEU A 42 -0.77 15.29 2.31
N SER A 43 -0.40 15.66 3.53
CA SER A 43 -0.78 16.95 4.14
C SER A 43 0.20 18.08 3.82
N GLY A 44 1.24 17.84 3.00
CA GLY A 44 2.28 18.81 2.65
C GLY A 44 3.17 19.25 3.82
N ARG A 45 3.21 18.47 4.91
CA ARG A 45 3.98 18.84 6.12
C ARG A 45 5.46 18.52 6.01
N VAL A 46 5.79 17.46 5.28
CA VAL A 46 7.16 16.99 5.03
C VAL A 46 7.26 16.46 3.60
N PRO A 47 8.43 16.58 2.96
CA PRO A 47 8.67 15.95 1.66
C PRO A 47 8.76 14.42 1.78
N LEU A 48 8.62 13.70 0.66
CA LEU A 48 8.63 12.24 0.62
C LEU A 48 9.94 11.67 1.17
N GLU A 49 11.07 12.28 0.82
CA GLU A 49 12.42 11.84 1.18
C GLU A 49 12.67 11.88 2.69
N GLU A 50 12.00 12.78 3.40
CA GLU A 50 12.09 12.88 4.86
C GLU A 50 11.16 11.90 5.59
N ALA A 51 10.09 11.45 4.93
CA ALA A 51 9.11 10.53 5.51
C ALA A 51 9.43 9.05 5.24
N VAL A 52 10.21 8.76 4.20
CA VAL A 52 10.65 7.40 3.89
C VAL A 52 11.68 6.93 4.90
N THR A 53 11.52 5.69 5.36
CA THR A 53 12.47 5.03 6.27
C THR A 53 13.17 3.89 5.54
N THR A 54 14.50 3.91 5.54
CA THR A 54 15.31 2.77 5.07
C THR A 54 15.16 1.60 6.04
N THR A 55 14.99 0.38 5.51
CA THR A 55 14.90 -0.83 6.31
C THR A 55 16.26 -1.53 6.45
N ASP A 56 16.36 -2.55 7.30
CA ASP A 56 17.55 -3.42 7.37
C ASP A 56 17.74 -4.31 6.11
N ILE A 57 16.82 -4.21 5.14
CA ILE A 57 16.84 -4.98 3.90
C ILE A 57 17.32 -4.06 2.77
N ASP A 58 18.41 -4.45 2.10
CA ASP A 58 18.96 -3.71 0.97
C ASP A 58 17.90 -3.46 -0.10
N ARG A 59 17.86 -2.23 -0.63
CA ARG A 59 16.92 -1.76 -1.67
C ARG A 59 15.44 -1.80 -1.30
N LEU A 60 15.11 -1.94 -0.01
CA LEU A 60 13.76 -1.81 0.48
C LEU A 60 13.64 -0.61 1.41
N GLU A 61 12.81 0.33 0.99
CA GLU A 61 12.42 1.48 1.81
C GLU A 61 10.92 1.43 2.07
N VAL A 62 10.51 2.02 3.20
CA VAL A 62 9.13 1.98 3.67
C VAL A 62 8.65 3.39 3.96
N LEU A 63 7.53 3.76 3.35
CA LEU A 63 6.72 4.89 3.78
C LEU A 63 5.63 4.35 4.69
N THR A 64 5.80 4.51 6.00
CA THR A 64 4.77 4.10 6.97
C THR A 64 3.54 5.01 6.87
N SER A 65 2.46 4.70 7.57
CA SER A 65 1.22 5.50 7.48
C SER A 65 1.40 6.94 7.98
N GLY A 66 2.26 7.14 8.97
CA GLY A 66 2.25 8.33 9.82
C GLY A 66 1.07 8.31 10.80
N PRO A 67 0.78 9.45 11.46
CA PRO A 67 -0.38 9.60 12.33
C PRO A 67 -1.70 9.29 11.61
N LEU A 68 -2.62 8.62 12.30
CA LEU A 68 -3.92 8.26 11.73
C LEU A 68 -4.73 9.52 11.38
N PRO A 69 -5.21 9.68 10.14
CA PRO A 69 -6.01 10.82 9.76
C PRO A 69 -7.48 10.64 10.20
N LEU A 70 -8.23 11.74 10.27
CA LEU A 70 -9.67 11.69 10.51
C LEU A 70 -10.44 11.11 9.31
N ASN A 71 -10.01 11.45 8.08
CA ASN A 71 -10.66 11.05 6.83
C ASN A 71 -9.68 10.33 5.89
N PRO A 72 -9.42 9.02 6.06
CA PRO A 72 -8.52 8.26 5.18
C PRO A 72 -8.84 8.36 3.68
N VAL A 73 -10.12 8.19 3.32
CA VAL A 73 -10.56 8.11 1.92
C VAL A 73 -10.30 9.41 1.16
N GLU A 74 -10.56 10.55 1.79
CA GLU A 74 -10.32 11.87 1.19
C GLU A 74 -8.83 12.09 0.93
N LEU A 75 -7.99 11.66 1.89
CA LEU A 75 -6.54 11.81 1.78
C LEU A 75 -5.96 10.92 0.67
N LEU A 76 -6.37 9.65 0.62
CA LEU A 76 -5.94 8.71 -0.42
C LEU A 76 -6.46 9.08 -1.81
N GLY A 77 -7.65 9.71 -1.88
CA GLY A 77 -8.26 10.23 -3.11
C GLY A 77 -7.78 11.60 -3.55
N SER A 78 -6.84 12.19 -2.83
CA SER A 78 -6.36 13.54 -3.11
C SER A 78 -5.40 13.57 -4.31
N TYR A 79 -5.34 14.71 -4.97
CA TYR A 79 -4.32 15.00 -5.98
C TYR A 79 -2.89 14.83 -5.43
N MET A 80 -2.67 15.08 -4.14
CA MET A 80 -1.38 14.86 -3.48
C MET A 80 -0.96 13.39 -3.50
N MET A 81 -1.91 12.45 -3.46
CA MET A 81 -1.59 11.01 -3.55
C MET A 81 -1.09 10.67 -4.96
N GLN A 82 -1.71 11.23 -5.99
CA GLN A 82 -1.25 11.08 -7.36
C GLN A 82 0.18 11.63 -7.54
N GLU A 83 0.45 12.86 -7.08
CA GLU A 83 1.79 13.45 -7.15
C GLU A 83 2.83 12.61 -6.39
N LEU A 84 2.48 12.09 -5.21
CA LEU A 84 3.35 11.21 -4.44
C LEU A 84 3.72 9.95 -5.22
N LEU A 85 2.75 9.30 -5.84
CA LEU A 85 2.99 8.10 -6.64
C LEU A 85 3.84 8.41 -7.88
N GLU A 86 3.60 9.52 -8.56
CA GLU A 86 4.42 9.96 -9.70
C GLU A 86 5.89 10.20 -9.30
N MET A 87 6.13 10.88 -8.17
CA MET A 87 7.48 11.07 -7.62
C MET A 87 8.13 9.74 -7.23
N ALA A 88 7.37 8.82 -6.61
CA ALA A 88 7.86 7.50 -6.25
C ALA A 88 8.22 6.67 -7.50
N HIS A 89 7.41 6.71 -8.55
CA HIS A 89 7.68 6.00 -9.80
C HIS A 89 8.97 6.47 -10.49
N GLN A 90 9.37 7.73 -10.31
CA GLN A 90 10.65 8.24 -10.85
C GLN A 90 11.86 7.74 -10.07
N SER A 91 11.68 7.38 -8.79
CA SER A 91 12.77 7.11 -7.85
C SER A 91 12.95 5.63 -7.51
N TYR A 92 11.96 4.78 -7.80
CA TYR A 92 11.91 3.36 -7.45
C TYR A 92 11.57 2.51 -8.67
N ASP A 93 12.14 1.31 -8.75
CA ASP A 93 11.80 0.34 -9.80
C ASP A 93 10.38 -0.23 -9.61
N LEU A 94 9.92 -0.27 -8.36
CA LEU A 94 8.61 -0.78 -7.99
C LEU A 94 8.08 -0.09 -6.74
N VAL A 95 6.80 0.31 -6.78
CA VAL A 95 6.04 0.80 -5.63
C VAL A 95 5.00 -0.24 -5.28
N ILE A 96 4.97 -0.67 -4.01
CA ILE A 96 3.97 -1.60 -3.48
C ILE A 96 3.14 -0.84 -2.46
N ILE A 97 1.82 -0.87 -2.63
CA ILE A 97 0.88 -0.21 -1.73
C ILE A 97 0.18 -1.29 -0.91
N ASP A 98 0.35 -1.25 0.41
CA ASP A 98 -0.45 -2.05 1.35
C ASP A 98 -1.78 -1.34 1.61
N SER A 99 -2.89 -2.03 1.34
CA SER A 99 -4.25 -1.48 1.43
C SER A 99 -5.09 -2.28 2.42
N PRO A 100 -6.16 -1.71 2.99
CA PRO A 100 -7.11 -2.48 3.78
C PRO A 100 -7.86 -3.52 2.94
N SER A 101 -8.73 -4.33 3.58
CA SER A 101 -9.58 -5.28 2.87
C SER A 101 -10.58 -4.56 1.95
N VAL A 102 -10.69 -5.00 0.70
CA VAL A 102 -11.62 -4.41 -0.29
C VAL A 102 -13.10 -4.59 0.06
N LEU A 103 -13.41 -5.57 0.91
CA LEU A 103 -14.78 -5.84 1.37
C LEU A 103 -15.18 -4.98 2.56
N GLU A 104 -14.22 -4.48 3.34
CA GLU A 104 -14.50 -3.72 4.55
C GLU A 104 -14.69 -2.24 4.26
N VAL A 105 -13.88 -1.70 3.32
CA VAL A 105 -13.79 -0.26 3.09
C VAL A 105 -13.51 0.07 1.62
N THR A 106 -13.81 1.31 1.22
CA THR A 106 -13.64 1.79 -0.16
C THR A 106 -12.21 2.19 -0.52
N ASP A 107 -11.35 2.39 0.49
CA ASP A 107 -9.97 2.85 0.37
C ASP A 107 -9.19 2.07 -0.72
N SER A 108 -9.27 0.74 -0.71
CA SER A 108 -8.53 -0.13 -1.64
C SER A 108 -9.01 -0.02 -3.09
N LYS A 109 -10.28 0.30 -3.31
CA LYS A 109 -10.84 0.49 -4.67
C LYS A 109 -10.33 1.79 -5.27
N LEU A 110 -10.22 2.83 -4.45
CA LEU A 110 -9.67 4.11 -4.86
C LEU A 110 -8.18 4.00 -5.17
N LEU A 111 -7.43 3.29 -4.32
CA LEU A 111 -6.01 3.03 -4.56
C LEU A 111 -5.77 2.23 -5.84
N ALA A 112 -6.65 1.28 -6.14
CA ALA A 112 -6.52 0.44 -7.33
C ALA A 112 -6.52 1.24 -8.65
N ASP A 113 -7.22 2.38 -8.72
CA ASP A 113 -7.23 3.26 -9.90
C ASP A 113 -5.88 3.94 -10.16
N HIS A 114 -5.05 4.05 -9.11
CA HIS A 114 -3.71 4.63 -9.20
C HIS A 114 -2.61 3.57 -9.43
N CYS A 115 -2.98 2.28 -9.56
CA CYS A 115 -2.04 1.18 -9.64
C CYS A 115 -2.04 0.53 -11.03
N ASP A 116 -0.84 0.17 -11.52
CA ASP A 116 -0.68 -0.64 -12.74
C ASP A 116 -1.30 -2.05 -12.65
N GLY A 117 -1.47 -2.55 -11.43
CA GLY A 117 -2.06 -3.85 -11.17
C GLY A 117 -2.33 -4.09 -9.69
N VAL A 118 -3.27 -5.00 -9.41
CA VAL A 118 -3.69 -5.41 -8.07
C VAL A 118 -3.42 -6.90 -7.88
N ILE A 119 -2.89 -7.25 -6.72
CA ILE A 119 -2.76 -8.65 -6.27
C ILE A 119 -3.80 -8.87 -5.18
N LEU A 120 -4.70 -9.83 -5.39
CA LEU A 120 -5.68 -10.21 -4.38
C LEU A 120 -5.06 -11.24 -3.42
N VAL A 121 -5.08 -10.96 -2.12
CA VAL A 121 -4.62 -11.90 -1.09
C VAL A 121 -5.82 -12.58 -0.45
N ILE A 122 -5.82 -13.91 -0.42
CA ILE A 122 -6.87 -14.76 0.16
C ILE A 122 -6.24 -15.60 1.28
N ASN A 123 -6.82 -15.58 2.47
CA ASN A 123 -6.33 -16.40 3.59
C ASN A 123 -7.02 -17.77 3.59
N ARG A 124 -6.25 -18.83 3.39
CA ARG A 124 -6.73 -20.21 3.33
C ARG A 124 -7.41 -20.59 4.65
N GLY A 125 -8.60 -21.15 4.56
CA GLY A 125 -9.36 -21.61 5.74
C GLY A 125 -9.95 -20.47 6.59
N ARG A 126 -9.72 -19.19 6.22
CA ARG A 126 -10.33 -18.02 6.87
C ARG A 126 -11.24 -17.26 5.92
N THR A 127 -10.81 -17.03 4.68
CA THR A 127 -11.63 -16.37 3.66
C THR A 127 -12.57 -17.39 3.02
N GLN A 128 -13.87 -17.11 3.08
CA GLN A 128 -14.87 -17.95 2.41
C GLN A 128 -14.81 -17.74 0.89
N LEU A 129 -15.23 -18.74 0.12
CA LEU A 129 -15.25 -18.65 -1.34
C LEU A 129 -16.13 -17.49 -1.82
N GLU A 130 -17.26 -17.28 -1.16
CA GLU A 130 -18.20 -16.20 -1.45
C GLU A 130 -17.54 -14.82 -1.28
N ASP A 131 -16.82 -14.61 -0.16
CA ASP A 131 -16.06 -13.38 0.09
C ASP A 131 -14.98 -13.14 -0.98
N ALA A 132 -14.25 -14.19 -1.36
CA ALA A 132 -13.22 -14.08 -2.40
C ALA A 132 -13.81 -13.70 -3.77
N LEU A 133 -14.98 -14.25 -4.12
CA LEU A 133 -15.69 -13.93 -5.36
C LEU A 133 -16.24 -12.50 -5.33
N GLU A 134 -16.80 -12.06 -4.20
CA GLU A 134 -17.27 -10.69 -4.04
C GLU A 134 -16.12 -9.69 -4.09
N ALA A 135 -14.97 -9.99 -3.45
CA ALA A 135 -13.78 -9.14 -3.51
C ALA A 135 -13.29 -8.94 -4.95
N LYS A 136 -13.25 -10.04 -5.73
CA LYS A 136 -12.91 -9.99 -7.16
C LYS A 136 -13.90 -9.12 -7.94
N LYS A 137 -15.19 -9.24 -7.67
CA LYS A 137 -16.26 -8.47 -8.34
C LYS A 137 -16.16 -6.97 -8.01
N GLU A 138 -15.91 -6.63 -6.76
CA GLU A 138 -15.73 -5.24 -6.32
C GLU A 138 -14.50 -4.59 -6.97
N LEU A 139 -13.38 -5.31 -7.05
CA LEU A 139 -12.19 -4.84 -7.77
C LEU A 139 -12.47 -4.68 -9.28
N ALA A 140 -13.22 -5.61 -9.89
CA ALA A 140 -13.60 -5.51 -11.30
C ALA A 140 -14.53 -4.30 -11.55
N PHE A 141 -15.46 -4.01 -10.63
CA PHE A 141 -16.32 -2.83 -10.71
C PHE A 141 -15.51 -1.52 -10.62
N ALA A 142 -14.47 -1.51 -9.79
CA ALA A 142 -13.49 -0.42 -9.72
C ALA A 142 -12.51 -0.39 -10.91
N LYS A 143 -12.70 -1.24 -11.93
CA LYS A 143 -11.81 -1.39 -13.10
C LYS A 143 -10.35 -1.71 -12.76
N ALA A 144 -10.11 -2.25 -11.56
CA ALA A 144 -8.79 -2.67 -11.13
C ALA A 144 -8.27 -3.81 -12.00
N LYS A 145 -7.02 -3.70 -12.45
CA LYS A 145 -6.35 -4.78 -13.20
C LYS A 145 -5.80 -5.82 -12.23
N ILE A 146 -6.58 -6.86 -11.94
CA ILE A 146 -6.11 -7.97 -11.12
C ILE A 146 -5.05 -8.77 -11.89
N ILE A 147 -3.79 -8.69 -11.46
CA ILE A 147 -2.65 -9.36 -12.11
C ILE A 147 -2.34 -10.73 -11.53
N GLY A 148 -2.92 -11.06 -10.37
CA GLY A 148 -2.73 -12.35 -9.72
C GLY A 148 -3.46 -12.47 -8.39
N VAL A 149 -3.41 -13.68 -7.83
CA VAL A 149 -3.95 -14.02 -6.52
C VAL A 149 -2.87 -14.72 -5.71
N ILE A 150 -2.74 -14.33 -4.44
CA ILE A 150 -1.90 -15.02 -3.45
C ILE A 150 -2.81 -15.76 -2.48
N LEU A 151 -2.61 -17.07 -2.36
CA LEU A 151 -3.19 -17.86 -1.28
C LEU A 151 -2.22 -17.87 -0.10
N ASN A 152 -2.61 -17.24 0.99
CA ASN A 152 -1.84 -17.15 2.22
C ASN A 152 -2.38 -18.13 3.29
N GLU A 153 -1.59 -18.46 4.31
CA GLU A 153 -2.00 -19.33 5.43
C GLU A 153 -2.67 -18.58 6.58
#